data_AF-Q52935-F1
#
_entry.id   AF-Q52935-F1
#
_cell.length_a   1.000
_cell.length_b   1.000
_cell.length_c   1.000
_cell.angle_alpha   90.00
_cell.angle_beta   90.00
_cell.angle_gamma   90.00
#
_symmetry.space_group_name_H-M   'P 1'
#
loop_
_entity.id
_entity.type
_entity.pdbx_description
1 polymer ?
#
loop_
_entity_poly.entity_id
_entity_poly.type
_entity_poly.pdbx_seq_one_letter_code
_entity_poly.pdbx_strand_id
1 'polypeptide(L)'
;MIEGKSPQEAEDILFDLVAGEIAAILRVSKDTVTRGKILKEIGLDSLMAVELGMSFQQNTGFDMPLSGVADNTTVGDIARKLHEKVSKP
;
A
#
# COMPACT_ATOMS: atom_id res chain seq x y z
N MET A 1 4.45 -5.59 -13.67
CA MET A 1 4.80 -4.38 -12.88
C MET A 1 6.16 -4.50 -12.20
N ILE A 2 6.52 -5.65 -11.61
CA ILE A 2 7.82 -5.86 -10.94
C ILE A 2 8.65 -7.02 -11.54
N GLU A 3 8.21 -7.61 -12.65
CA GLU A 3 8.89 -8.74 -13.28
C GLU A 3 10.28 -8.32 -13.82
N GLY A 4 11.31 -9.12 -13.52
CA GLY A 4 12.69 -8.82 -13.90
C GLY A 4 13.36 -7.69 -13.11
N LYS A 5 12.70 -7.13 -12.07
CA LYS A 5 13.27 -6.12 -11.18
C LYS A 5 14.04 -6.75 -10.02
N SER A 6 15.03 -6.03 -9.51
CA SER A 6 15.66 -6.40 -8.25
C SER A 6 14.64 -6.29 -7.10
N PRO A 7 14.82 -7.01 -5.97
CA PRO A 7 13.92 -6.92 -4.83
C PRO A 7 13.73 -5.48 -4.33
N GLN A 8 14.78 -4.68 -4.35
CA GLN A 8 14.73 -3.30 -3.90
C GLN A 8 13.96 -2.39 -4.86
N GLU A 9 14.17 -2.53 -6.17
CA GLU A 9 13.37 -1.81 -7.16
C GLU A 9 11.89 -2.21 -7.11
N ALA A 10 11.60 -3.49 -6.90
CA ALA A 10 10.23 -3.98 -6.76
C ALA A 10 9.54 -3.35 -5.54
N GLU A 11 10.23 -3.29 -4.39
CA GLU A 11 9.72 -2.63 -3.18
C GLU A 11 9.54 -1.11 -3.35
N ASP A 12 10.39 -0.43 -4.11
CA ASP A 12 10.23 0.99 -4.42
C ASP A 12 9.02 1.24 -5.31
N ILE A 13 8.87 0.46 -6.39
CA ILE A 13 7.72 0.54 -7.30
C ILE A 13 6.40 0.29 -6.56
N LEU A 14 6.36 -0.73 -5.69
CA LEU A 14 5.16 -1.06 -4.92
C LEU A 14 4.87 -0.04 -3.84
N PHE A 15 5.89 0.50 -3.16
CA PHE A 15 5.69 1.61 -2.25
C PHE A 15 5.11 2.83 -2.96
N ASP A 16 5.61 3.15 -4.15
CA ASP A 16 5.13 4.29 -4.92
C ASP A 16 3.67 4.16 -5.33
N LEU A 17 3.22 2.95 -5.65
CA LEU A 17 1.82 2.61 -5.87
C LEU A 17 1.01 2.82 -4.59
N VAL A 18 1.41 2.19 -3.48
CA VAL A 18 0.71 2.29 -2.19
C VAL A 18 0.59 3.74 -1.73
N ALA A 19 1.68 4.50 -1.82
CA ALA A 19 1.70 5.91 -1.44
C ALA A 19 0.78 6.76 -2.33
N GLY A 20 0.72 6.47 -3.63
CA GLY A 20 -0.19 7.13 -4.57
C GLY A 20 -1.66 6.89 -4.24
N GLU A 21 -2.03 5.63 -3.98
CA GLU A 21 -3.41 5.26 -3.60
C GLU A 21 -3.83 5.90 -2.28
N ILE A 22 -2.97 5.85 -1.25
CA ILE A 22 -3.23 6.49 0.04
C ILE A 22 -3.38 8.01 -0.13
N ALA A 23 -2.52 8.64 -0.92
CA ALA A 23 -2.59 10.07 -1.17
C ALA A 23 -3.89 10.48 -1.88
N ALA A 24 -4.35 9.66 -2.84
CA ALA A 24 -5.61 9.87 -3.54
C ALA A 24 -6.82 9.77 -2.61
N ILE A 25 -6.87 8.71 -1.77
CA ILE A 25 -7.95 8.49 -0.80
C ILE A 25 -8.00 9.63 0.23
N LEU A 26 -6.85 10.01 0.78
CA LEU A 26 -6.75 11.07 1.80
C LEU A 26 -6.81 12.49 1.21
N ARG A 27 -6.79 12.63 -0.12
CA ARG A 27 -6.74 13.92 -0.85
C ARG A 27 -5.58 14.82 -0.40
N VAL A 28 -4.40 14.21 -0.25
CA VAL A 28 -3.14 14.87 0.12
C VAL A 28 -2.09 14.70 -0.97
N SER A 29 -0.99 15.44 -0.88
CA SER A 29 0.15 15.20 -1.78
C SER A 29 0.84 13.88 -1.43
N LYS A 30 1.22 13.11 -2.46
CA LYS A 30 2.00 11.86 -2.31
C LYS A 30 3.29 12.05 -1.52
N ASP A 31 3.95 13.21 -1.65
CA ASP A 31 5.19 13.52 -0.92
C ASP A 31 5.02 13.54 0.60
N THR A 32 3.77 13.66 1.07
CA THR A 32 3.44 13.60 2.51
C THR A 32 3.31 12.18 3.03
N VAL A 33 3.29 11.17 2.16
CA VAL A 33 3.10 9.76 2.50
C VAL A 33 4.46 9.06 2.49
N THR A 34 5.06 8.89 3.66
CA THR A 34 6.39 8.25 3.79
C THR A 34 6.28 6.83 4.34
N ARG A 35 7.29 5.99 4.09
CA ARG A 35 7.33 4.58 4.51
C ARG A 35 7.05 4.38 6.00
N GLY A 36 7.52 5.28 6.86
CA GLY A 36 7.40 5.16 8.32
C GLY A 36 6.10 5.69 8.92
N LYS A 37 5.21 6.30 8.13
CA LYS A 37 3.95 6.84 8.66
C LYS A 37 2.98 5.73 8.98
N ILE A 38 2.37 5.82 10.15
CA ILE A 38 1.30 4.93 10.59
C ILE A 38 0.00 5.32 9.87
N LEU A 39 -0.73 4.33 9.34
CA LEU A 39 -1.95 4.54 8.56
C LEU A 39 -3.01 5.33 9.35
N LYS A 40 -3.16 5.00 10.63
CA LYS A 40 -4.10 5.67 11.54
C LYS A 40 -3.72 7.12 11.81
N GLU A 41 -2.43 7.43 11.89
CA GLU A 41 -1.93 8.80 12.13
C GLU A 41 -2.12 9.71 10.92
N ILE A 42 -2.14 9.15 9.72
CA ILE A 42 -2.43 9.91 8.49
C ILE A 42 -3.93 10.00 8.18
N GLY A 43 -4.78 9.44 9.03
CA GLY A 43 -6.23 9.52 8.90
C GLY A 43 -6.85 8.44 8.01
N LEU A 44 -6.13 7.35 7.70
CA LEU A 44 -6.72 6.20 7.02
C LEU A 44 -7.59 5.42 8.01
N ASP A 45 -8.90 5.44 7.82
CA ASP A 45 -9.86 4.69 8.63
C ASP A 45 -10.16 3.29 8.05
N SER A 46 -11.01 2.52 8.74
CA SER A 46 -11.36 1.15 8.34
C SER A 46 -12.08 1.05 7.00
N LEU A 47 -12.87 2.07 6.61
CA LEU A 47 -13.58 2.06 5.33
C LEU A 47 -12.60 2.39 4.20
N MET A 48 -11.74 3.39 4.41
CA MET A 48 -10.65 3.73 3.50
C MET A 48 -9.67 2.56 3.32
N ALA A 49 -9.42 1.76 4.35
CA ALA A 49 -8.61 0.55 4.24
C ALA A 49 -9.25 -0.47 3.27
N VAL A 50 -10.57 -0.63 3.31
CA VAL A 50 -11.29 -1.49 2.35
C VAL A 50 -11.15 -0.94 0.93
N GLU A 51 -11.35 0.36 0.74
CA GLU A 51 -11.18 1.03 -0.57
C GLU A 51 -9.75 0.84 -1.11
N LEU A 52 -8.74 1.00 -0.27
CA LEU A 52 -7.34 0.80 -0.62
C LEU A 52 -7.06 -0.65 -1.06
N GLY A 53 -7.60 -1.65 -0.34
CA GLY A 53 -7.51 -3.06 -0.73
C GLY A 53 -8.17 -3.37 -2.08
N MET A 54 -9.35 -2.77 -2.33
CA MET A 54 -10.05 -2.89 -3.61
C MET A 54 -9.24 -2.25 -4.75
N SER A 55 -8.64 -1.08 -4.53
CA SER A 55 -7.77 -0.43 -5.52
C SER A 55 -6.57 -1.30 -5.87
N PHE A 56 -5.93 -1.95 -4.89
CA PHE A 56 -4.85 -2.88 -5.18
C PHE A 56 -5.30 -4.08 -6.00
N GLN A 57 -6.47 -4.65 -5.71
CA GLN A 57 -7.03 -5.73 -6.52
C GLN A 57 -7.24 -5.27 -7.98
N GLN A 58 -7.74 -4.06 -8.19
CA GLN A 58 -7.96 -3.50 -9.54
C GLN A 58 -6.64 -3.25 -10.28
N ASN A 59 -5.64 -2.69 -9.60
CA ASN A 59 -4.38 -2.29 -10.22
C ASN A 59 -3.36 -3.42 -10.36
N THR A 60 -3.41 -4.42 -9.48
CA THR A 60 -2.42 -5.51 -9.43
C THR A 60 -3.00 -6.89 -9.75
N GLY A 61 -4.33 -7.06 -9.69
CA GLY A 61 -4.99 -8.36 -9.81
C GLY A 61 -4.99 -9.18 -8.52
N PHE A 62 -4.33 -8.72 -7.45
CA PHE A 62 -4.22 -9.44 -6.19
C PHE A 62 -5.14 -8.84 -5.13
N ASP A 63 -6.04 -9.68 -4.61
CA ASP A 63 -6.87 -9.30 -3.46
C ASP A 63 -6.00 -9.15 -2.21
N MET A 64 -6.01 -7.98 -1.58
CA MET A 64 -5.32 -7.72 -0.33
C MET A 64 -6.29 -7.06 0.65
N PRO A 65 -7.04 -7.87 1.43
CA PRO A 65 -7.95 -7.34 2.43
C PRO A 65 -7.16 -6.61 3.51
N LEU A 66 -7.44 -5.30 3.66
CA LEU A 66 -6.86 -4.49 4.73
C LEU A 66 -7.80 -4.34 5.94
N SER A 67 -8.95 -5.02 5.93
CA SER A 67 -9.83 -5.12 7.09
C SER A 67 -9.08 -5.82 8.23
N GLY A 68 -8.70 -5.06 9.26
CA GLY A 68 -7.94 -5.59 10.41
C GLY A 68 -6.44 -5.31 10.38
N VAL A 69 -5.97 -4.30 9.62
CA VAL A 69 -4.64 -3.74 9.85
C VAL A 69 -4.48 -3.29 11.31
N ALA A 70 -3.34 -3.62 11.91
CA ALA A 70 -3.03 -3.22 13.28
C ALA A 70 -2.89 -1.69 13.36
N ASP A 71 -3.20 -1.12 14.52
CA ASP A 71 -3.15 0.33 14.76
C ASP A 71 -1.77 0.97 14.49
N ASN A 72 -0.70 0.17 14.57
CA ASN A 72 0.68 0.60 14.30
C ASN A 72 1.17 0.24 12.89
N THR A 73 0.29 -0.19 11.99
CA THR A 73 0.67 -0.55 10.61
C THR A 73 1.15 0.69 9.88
N THR A 74 2.32 0.60 9.25
CA THR A 74 2.90 1.68 8.45
C THR A 74 2.62 1.52 6.96
N VAL A 75 2.80 2.60 6.19
CA VAL A 75 2.74 2.55 4.72
C VAL A 75 3.74 1.53 4.16
N GLY A 76 4.96 1.47 4.72
CA GLY A 76 5.97 0.50 4.33
C GLY A 76 5.56 -0.96 4.60
N ASP A 77 4.80 -1.21 5.66
CA ASP A 77 4.26 -2.56 5.95
C ASP A 77 3.26 -3.01 4.88
N ILE A 78 2.43 -2.10 4.38
CA ILE A 78 1.49 -2.39 3.30
C ILE A 78 2.22 -2.69 2.00
N ALA A 79 3.23 -1.89 1.64
CA ALA A 79 4.06 -2.14 0.47
C ALA A 79 4.77 -3.50 0.52
N ARG A 80 5.29 -3.87 1.70
CA ARG A 80 5.91 -5.20 1.92
C ARG A 80 4.90 -6.33 1.80
N LYS A 81 3.72 -6.20 2.42
CA LYS A 81 2.64 -7.19 2.30
C LYS A 81 2.20 -7.38 0.85
N LEU A 82 2.09 -6.28 0.10
CA LEU A 82 1.79 -6.32 -1.31
C LEU A 82 2.89 -7.04 -2.08
N HIS A 83 4.16 -6.72 -1.82
CA HIS A 83 5.31 -7.40 -2.41
C HIS A 83 5.28 -8.92 -2.17
N GLU A 84 5.03 -9.35 -0.93
CA GLU A 84 4.90 -10.77 -0.61
C GLU A 84 3.74 -11.45 -1.34
N LYS A 85 2.63 -10.74 -1.56
CA LYS A 85 1.45 -11.21 -2.29
C LYS A 85 1.71 -11.36 -3.79
N VAL A 86 2.40 -10.41 -4.41
CA VAL A 86 2.67 -10.42 -5.86
C VAL A 86 3.88 -11.28 -6.24
N SER A 87 4.80 -11.51 -5.30
CA SER A 87 5.99 -12.34 -5.50
C SER A 87 5.75 -13.83 -5.23
N LYS A 88 4.62 -14.19 -4.61
CA LYS A 88 4.17 -15.57 -4.44
C LYS A 88 3.14 -15.89 -5.53
N PRO A 89 3.43 -16.82 -6.46
CA PRO A 89 2.48 -17.23 -7.50
C PRO A 89 1.27 -17.98 -6.91
#